data_AF-F0EK97-F1
#
_entry.id   AF-F0EK97-F1
#
_cell.length_a   1.000
_cell.length_b   1.000
_cell.length_c   1.000
_cell.angle_alpha   90.00
_cell.angle_beta   90.00
_cell.angle_gamma   90.00
#
_symmetry.space_group_name_H-M   'P 1'
#
loop_
_entity.id
_entity.type
_entity.pdbx_description
1 polymer ?
#
loop_
_entity_poly.entity_id
_entity_poly.type
_entity_poly.pdbx_seq_one_letter_code
_entity_poly.pdbx_strand_id
1 'polypeptide(L)'
;MFLLNKKTFQALAAPYLTEGAVIGYAKWQSFNAITSRTLLVLDDQQLTILALNLFSTKVLQHKSVPLAELKKQHKDPVVGMLVPIRFTYKGETYRFQMQRVILPLGDWQKTFLARWQAW
;
A
#
# COMPACT_ATOMS: atom_id res chain seq x y z
N MET A 1 21.52 -5.49 1.22
CA MET A 1 20.30 -5.66 0.39
C MET A 1 19.20 -6.20 1.29
N PHE A 2 18.14 -5.44 1.57
CA PHE A 2 17.05 -5.92 2.42
C PHE A 2 16.12 -6.83 1.60
N LEU A 3 15.96 -8.09 2.02
CA LEU A 3 15.10 -9.06 1.35
C LEU A 3 13.66 -8.86 1.81
N LEU A 4 12.79 -8.49 0.87
CA LEU A 4 11.35 -8.46 1.10
C LEU A 4 10.86 -9.90 1.31
N ASN A 5 10.18 -10.16 2.43
CA ASN A 5 9.70 -11.49 2.79
C ASN A 5 8.19 -11.47 2.95
N LYS A 6 7.51 -12.27 2.12
CA LYS A 6 6.05 -12.42 2.13
C LYS A 6 5.51 -12.86 3.49
N LYS A 7 6.16 -13.81 4.17
CA LYS A 7 5.74 -14.29 5.49
C LYS A 7 5.82 -13.19 6.54
N THR A 8 6.91 -12.43 6.55
CA THR A 8 7.08 -11.29 7.45
C THR A 8 6.00 -10.24 7.20
N PHE A 9 5.72 -9.90 5.95
CA PHE A 9 4.70 -8.91 5.63
C PHE A 9 3.29 -9.40 5.96
N GLN A 10 3.02 -10.69 5.77
CA GLN A 10 1.75 -11.28 6.18
C GLN A 10 1.57 -11.22 7.70
N ALA A 11 2.62 -11.53 8.47
CA ALA A 11 2.59 -11.41 9.93
C ALA A 11 2.39 -9.96 10.40
N LEU A 12 3.03 -8.98 9.73
CA LEU A 12 2.87 -7.56 10.05
C LEU A 12 1.48 -7.03 9.70
N ALA A 13 0.88 -7.52 8.61
CA ALA A 13 -0.45 -7.12 8.18
C ALA A 13 -1.58 -7.86 8.90
N ALA A 14 -1.32 -9.05 9.46
CA ALA A 14 -2.34 -9.94 10.04
C ALA A 14 -3.33 -9.25 11.00
N PRO A 15 -2.91 -8.33 11.91
CA PRO A 15 -3.85 -7.64 12.81
C PRO A 15 -4.83 -6.70 12.10
N TYR A 16 -4.57 -6.37 10.83
CA TYR A 16 -5.32 -5.40 10.02
C TYR A 16 -6.04 -6.06 8.84
N LEU A 17 -5.92 -7.38 8.68
CA LEU A 17 -6.58 -8.10 7.61
C LEU A 17 -8.04 -8.37 7.97
N THR A 18 -8.91 -8.03 7.03
CA THR A 18 -10.30 -8.44 6.99
C THR A 18 -10.48 -9.53 5.91
N GLU A 19 -11.64 -10.17 5.87
CA GLU A 19 -11.94 -11.17 4.85
C GLU A 19 -11.88 -10.53 3.44
N GLY A 20 -11.17 -11.18 2.51
CA GLY A 20 -10.98 -10.66 1.15
C GLY A 20 -9.96 -9.53 1.00
N ALA A 21 -9.33 -9.06 2.08
CA ALA A 21 -8.33 -8.00 2.01
C ALA A 21 -7.10 -8.41 1.18
N VAL A 22 -6.59 -7.47 0.38
CA VAL A 22 -5.40 -7.65 -0.46
C VAL A 22 -4.27 -6.78 0.04
N ILE A 23 -3.03 -7.28 -0.05
CA ILE A 23 -1.83 -6.60 0.44
C ILE A 23 -0.95 -6.18 -0.72
N GLY A 24 -0.46 -4.94 -0.70
CA GLY A 24 0.56 -4.43 -1.60
C GLY A 24 1.70 -3.78 -0.82
N TYR A 25 2.93 -3.93 -1.31
CA TYR A 25 4.08 -3.18 -0.78
C TYR A 25 4.39 -1.98 -1.68
N ALA A 26 4.46 -0.80 -1.08
CA ALA A 26 4.69 0.45 -1.81
C ALA A 26 5.71 1.35 -1.09
N LYS A 27 6.23 2.31 -1.84
CA LYS A 27 7.00 3.43 -1.29
C LYS A 27 6.10 4.63 -1.05
N TRP A 28 6.04 5.15 0.18
CA TRP A 28 5.33 6.39 0.49
C TRP A 28 6.21 7.60 0.16
N GLN A 29 5.69 8.53 -0.65
CA GLN A 29 6.41 9.66 -1.24
C GLN A 29 5.77 11.03 -0.93
N SER A 30 4.91 11.11 0.08
CA SER A 30 4.23 12.35 0.47
C SER A 30 4.95 13.02 1.63
N PHE A 31 4.73 14.31 1.83
CA PHE A 31 5.31 15.04 2.97
C PHE A 31 4.84 14.53 4.33
N ASN A 32 3.65 13.94 4.40
CA ASN A 32 3.12 13.31 5.62
C ASN A 32 3.64 11.87 5.84
N ALA A 33 4.61 11.40 5.05
CA ALA A 33 5.18 10.07 5.21
C ALA A 33 6.10 10.01 6.44
N ILE A 34 5.80 9.09 7.37
CA ILE A 34 6.66 8.79 8.53
C ILE A 34 7.92 8.02 8.11
N THR A 35 7.80 7.27 7.02
CA THR A 35 8.80 6.37 6.46
C THR A 35 8.46 6.16 4.99
N SER A 36 9.47 5.87 4.18
CA SER A 36 9.25 5.54 2.77
C SER A 36 8.70 4.12 2.57
N ARG A 37 8.75 3.22 3.56
CA ARG A 37 8.36 1.80 3.38
C ARG A 37 6.98 1.53 3.92
N THR A 38 6.09 1.02 3.09
CA THR A 38 4.69 0.81 3.49
C THR A 38 4.10 -0.50 2.98
N LEU A 39 3.26 -1.12 3.80
CA LEU A 39 2.23 -2.03 3.31
C LEU A 39 0.92 -1.26 3.18
N LEU A 40 0.22 -1.54 2.10
CA LEU A 40 -1.14 -1.11 1.85
C LEU A 40 -2.02 -2.36 1.96
N VAL A 41 -3.01 -2.31 2.84
CA VAL A 41 -4.02 -3.36 2.99
C VAL A 41 -5.34 -2.76 2.53
N LEU A 42 -5.90 -3.32 1.46
CA LEU A 42 -7.13 -2.82 0.85
C LEU A 42 -8.20 -3.88 0.98
N ASP A 43 -9.32 -3.51 1.59
CA ASP A 43 -10.54 -4.31 1.61
C ASP A 43 -11.69 -3.53 0.96
N ASP A 44 -12.93 -3.99 1.17
CA ASP A 44 -14.13 -3.44 0.53
C ASP A 44 -14.57 -2.11 1.14
N GLN A 45 -14.08 -1.77 2.34
CA GLN A 45 -14.52 -0.61 3.11
C GLN A 45 -13.43 0.44 3.27
N GLN A 46 -12.18 0.03 3.38
CA GLN A 46 -11.07 0.91 3.73
C GLN A 46 -9.73 0.50 3.11
N LEU A 47 -8.86 1.50 2.98
CA LEU A 47 -7.43 1.34 2.75
C LEU A 47 -6.69 1.57 4.07
N THR A 48 -6.03 0.54 4.58
CA THR A 48 -5.13 0.65 5.74
C THR A 48 -3.69 0.78 5.29
N ILE A 49 -3.04 1.88 5.69
CA ILE A 49 -1.64 2.21 5.40
C ILE A 49 -0.81 1.83 6.62
N LEU A 50 0.15 0.94 6.45
CA LEU A 50 1.07 0.50 7.50
C LEU A 50 2.47 1.06 7.22
N ALA A 51 2.89 2.04 8.01
CA ALA A 51 4.23 2.61 7.98
C ALA A 51 5.23 1.64 8.63
N LEU A 52 6.24 1.20 7.89
CA LEU A 52 7.23 0.24 8.36
C LEU A 52 8.56 0.89 8.72
N ASN A 53 9.28 0.29 9.67
CA ASN A 53 10.66 0.69 9.94
C ASN A 53 11.58 0.47 8.71
N LEU A 54 12.82 0.97 8.80
CA LEU A 54 13.79 0.90 7.70
C LEU A 54 14.03 -0.53 7.20
N PHE A 55 13.92 -1.52 8.09
CA PHE A 55 14.09 -2.94 7.81
C PHE A 55 12.77 -3.68 7.61
N SER A 56 11.64 -3.01 7.41
CA SER A 56 10.33 -3.66 7.18
C SER A 56 10.01 -4.86 8.09
N THR A 57 10.44 -4.81 9.34
CA THR A 57 10.26 -5.86 10.36
C THR A 57 9.26 -5.46 11.44
N LYS A 58 8.84 -4.19 11.47
CA LYS A 58 7.90 -3.65 12.45
C LYS A 58 7.03 -2.56 11.84
N VAL A 59 5.76 -2.54 12.22
CA VAL A 59 4.84 -1.41 11.97
C VAL A 59 5.12 -0.31 12.99
N LEU A 60 5.50 0.87 12.51
CA LEU A 60 5.72 2.07 13.33
C LEU A 60 4.41 2.80 13.61
N GLN A 61 3.54 2.86 12.60
CA GLN A 61 2.24 3.50 12.68
C GLN A 61 1.30 2.88 11.65
N HIS A 62 0.01 2.92 11.93
CA HIS A 62 -1.03 2.56 10.96
C HIS A 62 -2.04 3.69 10.83
N LYS A 63 -2.69 3.76 9.68
CA LYS A 63 -3.80 4.68 9.42
C LYS A 63 -4.81 4.02 8.50
N SER A 64 -6.06 3.95 8.93
CA SER A 64 -7.17 3.49 8.09
C SER A 64 -7.87 4.67 7.44
N VAL A 65 -8.13 4.54 6.15
CA VAL A 65 -8.79 5.53 5.31
C VAL A 65 -10.04 4.88 4.73
N PRO A 66 -11.25 5.28 5.15
CA PRO A 66 -12.48 4.79 4.55
C PRO A 66 -12.50 5.09 3.06
N LEU A 67 -12.81 4.09 2.24
CA LEU A 67 -12.86 4.26 0.78
C LEU A 67 -13.91 5.29 0.37
N ALA A 68 -15.04 5.38 1.08
CA ALA A 68 -16.08 6.38 0.85
C ALA A 68 -15.60 7.83 1.00
N GLU A 69 -14.53 8.08 1.77
CA GLU A 69 -13.97 9.41 2.00
C GLU A 69 -12.75 9.71 1.09
N LEU A 70 -12.28 8.72 0.34
CA LEU A 70 -11.07 8.79 -0.45
C LEU A 70 -11.36 9.40 -1.83
N LYS A 71 -10.65 10.48 -2.18
CA LYS A 71 -10.73 11.09 -3.52
C LYS A 71 -9.54 10.67 -4.37
N LYS A 72 -9.73 9.72 -5.29
CA LYS A 72 -8.71 9.28 -6.23
C LYS A 72 -8.30 10.42 -7.17
N GLN A 73 -7.00 10.62 -7.33
CA GLN A 73 -6.48 11.51 -8.35
C GLN A 73 -6.35 10.71 -9.66
N HIS A 74 -7.12 11.07 -10.69
CA HIS A 74 -7.30 10.30 -11.91
C HIS A 74 -6.01 10.16 -12.74
N LYS A 75 -5.88 9.03 -13.45
CA LYS A 75 -4.86 8.70 -14.48
C LYS A 75 -3.42 8.96 -14.06
N ASP A 76 -2.89 8.08 -13.22
CA ASP A 76 -1.45 7.93 -13.13
C ASP A 76 -0.98 7.06 -14.32
N PRO A 77 -0.26 7.61 -15.31
CA PRO A 77 0.28 6.81 -16.41
C PRO A 77 1.21 5.76 -15.79
N VAL A 78 0.98 4.49 -16.13
CA VAL A 78 1.89 3.41 -15.73
C VAL A 78 3.23 3.68 -16.41
N VAL A 79 4.23 4.10 -15.66
CA VAL A 79 5.59 4.33 -16.16
C VAL A 79 6.38 3.03 -15.98
N GLY A 80 6.30 2.16 -16.99
CA GLY A 80 7.00 0.88 -16.99
C GLY A 80 6.56 -0.06 -15.86
N MET A 81 7.48 -0.40 -14.95
CA MET A 81 7.21 -1.31 -13.82
C MET A 81 6.68 -0.60 -12.56
N LEU A 82 6.63 0.73 -12.54
CA LEU A 82 6.21 1.52 -11.39
C LEU A 82 4.81 2.10 -11.62
N VAL A 83 3.93 1.86 -10.66
CA VAL A 83 2.55 2.32 -10.65
C VAL A 83 2.40 3.33 -9.53
N PRO A 84 2.10 4.60 -9.84
CA PRO A 84 1.77 5.56 -8.81
C PRO A 84 0.36 5.27 -8.28
N ILE A 85 0.19 5.47 -6.98
CA ILE A 85 -1.10 5.41 -6.28
C ILE A 85 -1.27 6.76 -5.59
N ARG A 86 -2.27 7.53 -6.01
CA ARG A 86 -2.48 8.89 -5.51
C ARG A 86 -3.93 9.12 -5.11
N PHE A 87 -4.10 9.73 -3.95
CA PHE A 87 -5.41 10.13 -3.47
C PHE A 87 -5.32 11.28 -2.47
N THR A 88 -6.47 11.89 -2.19
CA THR A 88 -6.63 12.90 -1.13
C THR A 88 -7.59 12.37 -0.07
N TYR A 89 -7.26 12.62 1.20
CA TYR A 89 -8.10 12.30 2.35
C TYR A 89 -7.94 13.39 3.41
N LYS A 90 -9.06 13.93 3.91
CA LYS A 90 -9.09 15.03 4.90
C LYS A 90 -8.17 16.22 4.55
N GLY A 91 -8.14 16.60 3.27
CA GLY A 91 -7.31 17.71 2.77
C GLY A 91 -5.83 17.37 2.57
N GLU A 92 -5.37 16.20 2.99
CA GLU A 92 -3.99 15.75 2.77
C GLU A 92 -3.87 14.91 1.50
N THR A 93 -2.78 15.11 0.76
CA THR A 93 -2.46 14.29 -0.42
C THR A 93 -1.53 13.15 -0.06
N TYR A 94 -1.93 11.95 -0.47
CA TYR A 94 -1.18 10.71 -0.33
C TYR A 94 -0.69 10.26 -1.70
N ARG A 95 0.57 9.87 -1.76
CA ARG A 95 1.31 9.45 -2.95
C ARG A 95 2.16 8.27 -2.57
N PHE A 96 1.91 7.16 -3.25
CA PHE A 96 2.71 5.96 -3.14
C PHE A 96 3.22 5.56 -4.52
N GLN A 97 4.34 4.85 -4.54
CA GLN A 97 4.88 4.22 -5.73
C GLN A 97 5.01 2.72 -5.50
N MET A 98 4.27 1.95 -6.27
CA MET A 98 4.20 0.49 -6.19
C MET A 98 4.91 -0.14 -7.39
N GLN A 99 5.66 -1.23 -7.18
CA GLN A 99 6.17 -2.02 -8.30
C GLN A 99 5.10 -3.02 -8.73
N ARG A 100 4.85 -3.17 -10.03
CA ARG A 100 3.89 -4.16 -10.56
C ARG A 100 4.22 -5.59 -10.16
N VAL A 101 5.52 -5.89 -10.06
CA VAL A 101 6.04 -7.22 -9.73
C VAL A 101 7.19 -7.08 -8.76
N ILE A 102 7.13 -7.86 -7.68
CA ILE A 102 8.23 -8.07 -6.74
C ILE A 102 8.31 -9.58 -6.54
N LEU A 103 9.32 -10.23 -7.11
CA LEU A 103 9.41 -11.71 -7.16
C LEU A 103 9.17 -12.37 -5.79
N PRO A 104 9.78 -11.93 -4.67
CA PRO A 104 9.51 -12.52 -3.35
C PRO A 104 8.08 -12.43 -2.85
N LEU A 105 7.25 -11.55 -3.40
CA LEU A 105 5.86 -11.32 -2.97
C LEU A 105 4.84 -12.03 -3.86
N GLY A 106 5.27 -12.64 -4.96
CA GLY A 106 4.39 -13.27 -5.95
C GLY A 106 3.34 -12.29 -6.49
N ASP A 107 2.09 -12.72 -6.55
CA ASP A 107 1.00 -11.93 -7.16
C ASP A 107 0.45 -10.79 -6.31
N TRP A 108 0.92 -10.60 -5.08
CA TRP A 108 0.39 -9.57 -4.16
C TRP A 108 0.29 -8.18 -4.79
N GLN A 109 1.34 -7.76 -5.48
CA GLN A 109 1.38 -6.47 -6.18
C GLN A 109 0.30 -6.38 -7.27
N LYS A 110 0.21 -7.43 -8.10
CA LYS A 110 -0.75 -7.51 -9.20
C LYS A 110 -2.19 -7.52 -8.68
N THR A 111 -2.47 -8.33 -7.67
CA THR A 111 -3.81 -8.45 -7.06
C THR A 111 -4.23 -7.15 -6.39
N PHE A 112 -3.32 -6.51 -5.64
CA PHE A 112 -3.59 -5.20 -5.03
C PHE A 112 -3.92 -4.16 -6.10
N LEU A 113 -3.08 -4.03 -7.13
CA LEU A 113 -3.29 -3.05 -8.19
C LEU A 113 -4.59 -3.27 -8.96
N ALA A 114 -4.94 -4.54 -9.25
CA ALA A 114 -6.21 -4.88 -9.88
C ALA A 114 -7.40 -4.45 -9.01
N ARG A 115 -7.36 -4.73 -7.70
CA ARG A 115 -8.41 -4.31 -6.75
C ARG A 115 -8.49 -2.79 -6.65
N TRP A 116 -7.34 -2.11 -6.54
CA TRP A 116 -7.27 -0.66 -6.47
C TRP A 116 -7.84 0.03 -7.71
N GLN A 117 -7.65 -0.55 -8.90
CA GLN A 117 -8.18 0.00 -10.16
C GLN A 117 -9.67 -0.29 -10.37
N ALA A 118 -10.18 -1.38 -9.81
CA ALA A 118 -11.58 -1.79 -9.95
C ALA A 118 -12.53 -1.09 -8.96
N TRP A 119 -12.00 -0.64 -7.82
CA TRP A 119 -12.69 0.31 -6.95
C TRP A 119 -12.76 1.69 -7.61
#